data_AF-A0A1C4G2Q5-F1
#
_entry.id   AF-A0A1C4G2Q5-F1
#
_cell.length_a   1.000
_cell.length_b   1.000
_cell.length_c   1.000
_cell.angle_alpha   90.00
_cell.angle_beta   90.00
_cell.angle_gamma   90.00
#
_symmetry.space_group_name_H-M   'P 1'
#
loop_
_entity.id
_entity.type
_entity.pdbx_description
1 polymer ?
#
loop_
_entity_poly.entity_id
_entity_poly.type
_entity_poly.pdbx_seq_one_letter_code
_entity_poly.pdbx_strand_id
1 'polypeptide(L)'
;MKKIFIQYDFMVFLAAYFRQAYLSIWRSYHGTPSDLSDFYRSRVEPYKVVRYLSAIPDPCISCTSIKFKRPTTSFPIRRVAYVFNSFLFKPFLNIEEYCHTIELLSQLDVVIQGKVNIPNAQLSKLVQDIFLWIDIFTIKKIKKQDLHRIKNIEHHFQNESFITTPTADYLKNINL
;
A
#
# COMPACT_ATOMS: atom_id res chain seq x y z
N MET A 1 7.32 0.98 21.23
CA MET A 1 6.49 0.21 20.27
C MET A 1 7.37 -0.80 19.57
N LYS A 2 6.93 -2.06 19.47
CA LYS A 2 7.67 -3.13 18.79
C LYS A 2 7.84 -2.78 17.30
N LYS A 3 9.02 -3.06 16.77
CA LYS A 3 9.39 -2.82 15.36
C LYS A 3 9.54 -4.15 14.65
N ILE A 4 9.01 -4.22 13.44
CA ILE A 4 9.08 -5.37 12.54
C ILE A 4 9.93 -4.93 11.38
N PHE A 5 11.11 -5.52 11.26
CA PHE A 5 12.05 -5.17 10.21
C PHE A 5 11.61 -5.80 8.90
N ILE A 6 11.62 -4.98 7.86
CA ILE A 6 11.18 -5.34 6.52
C ILE A 6 12.29 -4.91 5.56
N GLN A 7 12.64 -5.78 4.62
CA GLN A 7 13.61 -5.44 3.59
C GLN A 7 13.20 -4.16 2.86
N TYR A 8 14.17 -3.30 2.55
CA TYR A 8 13.87 -2.01 1.94
C TYR A 8 13.08 -2.14 0.65
N ASP A 9 13.54 -3.02 -0.25
CA ASP A 9 12.92 -3.27 -1.54
C ASP A 9 11.45 -3.67 -1.36
N PHE A 10 11.14 -4.46 -0.32
CA PHE A 10 9.77 -4.81 0.03
C PHE A 10 8.96 -3.61 0.54
N MET A 11 9.56 -2.72 1.32
CA MET A 11 8.90 -1.47 1.73
C MET A 11 8.58 -0.57 0.51
N VAL A 12 9.51 -0.47 -0.45
CA VAL A 12 9.29 0.25 -1.71
C VAL A 12 8.18 -0.42 -2.53
N PHE A 13 8.18 -1.75 -2.62
CA PHE A 13 7.12 -2.51 -3.26
C PHE A 13 5.76 -2.24 -2.60
N LEU A 14 5.63 -2.34 -1.26
CA LEU A 14 4.38 -2.07 -0.55
C LEU A 14 3.83 -0.68 -0.88
N ALA A 15 4.71 0.32 -0.89
CA ALA A 15 4.35 1.68 -1.25
C ALA A 15 3.86 1.82 -2.69
N ALA A 16 4.56 1.19 -3.64
CA ALA A 16 4.15 1.15 -5.04
C ALA A 16 2.80 0.44 -5.20
N TYR A 17 2.63 -0.70 -4.51
CA TYR A 17 1.45 -1.54 -4.56
C TYR A 17 0.20 -0.83 -4.02
N PHE A 18 0.30 -0.17 -2.86
CA PHE A 18 -0.80 0.66 -2.35
C PHE A 18 -1.09 1.85 -3.25
N ARG A 19 -0.07 2.47 -3.86
CA ARG A 19 -0.27 3.56 -4.82
C ARG A 19 -1.02 3.10 -6.06
N GLN A 20 -0.65 1.94 -6.62
CA GLN A 20 -1.39 1.29 -7.71
C GLN A 20 -2.84 1.03 -7.29
N ALA A 21 -3.05 0.43 -6.12
CA ALA A 21 -4.39 0.09 -5.62
C ALA A 21 -5.27 1.33 -5.46
N TYR A 22 -4.74 2.38 -4.82
CA TYR A 22 -5.42 3.67 -4.68
C TYR A 22 -5.86 4.23 -6.04
N LEU A 23 -4.94 4.29 -7.01
CA LEU A 23 -5.23 4.83 -8.34
C LEU A 23 -6.24 3.96 -9.10
N SER A 24 -6.08 2.64 -9.01
CA SER A 24 -6.92 1.68 -9.71
C SER A 24 -8.35 1.69 -9.17
N ILE A 25 -8.53 1.69 -7.84
CA ILE A 25 -9.86 1.79 -7.23
C ILE A 25 -10.50 3.14 -7.55
N TRP A 26 -9.75 4.24 -7.41
CA TRP A 26 -10.26 5.58 -7.68
C TRP A 26 -10.80 5.73 -9.10
N ARG A 27 -10.11 5.15 -10.10
CA ARG A 27 -10.58 5.19 -11.50
C ARG A 27 -11.70 4.21 -11.78
N SER A 28 -11.74 3.10 -11.07
CA SER A 28 -12.82 2.11 -11.20
C SER A 28 -14.14 2.62 -10.62
N TYR A 29 -14.13 3.71 -9.83
CA TYR A 29 -15.34 4.39 -9.35
C TYR A 29 -16.24 4.88 -10.49
N HIS A 30 -15.68 5.07 -11.68
CA HIS A 30 -16.39 5.47 -12.90
C HIS A 30 -16.54 4.33 -13.92
N GLY A 31 -16.05 3.12 -13.63
CA GLY A 31 -16.08 1.95 -14.50
C GLY A 31 -16.91 0.80 -13.92
N THR A 32 -16.80 -0.41 -14.48
CA THR A 32 -17.48 -1.58 -13.91
C THR A 32 -16.58 -2.29 -12.89
N PRO A 33 -17.12 -2.84 -11.78
CA PRO A 33 -16.32 -3.55 -10.79
C PRO A 33 -15.53 -4.75 -11.35
N SER A 34 -16.02 -5.39 -12.42
CA SER A 34 -15.35 -6.50 -13.11
C SER A 34 -14.01 -6.10 -13.72
N ASP A 35 -13.89 -4.87 -14.22
CA ASP A 35 -12.69 -4.38 -14.90
C ASP A 35 -11.48 -4.35 -13.95
N LEU A 36 -11.71 -3.97 -12.68
CA LEU A 36 -10.67 -3.97 -11.66
C LEU A 36 -10.20 -5.39 -11.32
N SER A 37 -11.13 -6.36 -11.27
CA SER A 37 -10.78 -7.76 -11.02
C SER A 37 -9.91 -8.32 -12.15
N ASP A 38 -10.32 -8.06 -13.40
CA ASP A 38 -9.60 -8.50 -14.60
C ASP A 38 -8.18 -7.90 -14.66
N PHE A 39 -8.03 -6.61 -14.31
CA PHE A 39 -6.72 -5.97 -14.21
C PHE A 39 -5.78 -6.70 -13.23
N TYR A 40 -6.30 -7.11 -12.06
CA TYR A 40 -5.49 -7.79 -11.05
C TYR A 40 -5.20 -9.27 -11.34
N ARG A 41 -5.92 -9.93 -12.26
CA ARG A 41 -5.64 -11.34 -12.65
C ARG A 41 -4.24 -11.55 -13.21
N SER A 42 -3.67 -10.52 -13.85
CA SER A 42 -2.32 -10.57 -14.43
C SER A 42 -1.26 -9.86 -13.58
N ARG A 43 -1.61 -9.51 -12.34
CA ARG A 43 -0.78 -8.73 -11.41
C ARG A 43 -0.67 -9.44 -10.07
N VAL A 44 0.09 -8.86 -9.15
CA VAL A 44 0.23 -9.43 -7.80
C VAL A 44 -1.10 -9.33 -7.07
N GLU A 45 -1.63 -10.47 -6.66
CA GLU A 45 -2.84 -10.55 -5.87
C GLU A 45 -2.56 -10.15 -4.41
N PRO A 46 -3.45 -9.39 -3.74
CA PRO A 46 -3.19 -8.90 -2.39
C PRO A 46 -2.95 -10.03 -1.39
N TYR A 47 -3.64 -11.17 -1.53
CA TYR A 47 -3.45 -12.32 -0.63
C TYR A 47 -2.00 -12.84 -0.63
N LYS A 48 -1.28 -12.77 -1.75
CA LYS A 48 0.14 -13.18 -1.83
C LYS A 48 1.01 -12.27 -0.96
N VAL A 49 0.73 -10.96 -1.00
CA VAL A 49 1.40 -9.96 -0.16
C VAL A 49 1.10 -10.17 1.31
N VAL A 50 -0.17 -10.45 1.67
CA VAL A 50 -0.57 -10.79 3.04
C VAL A 50 0.17 -12.03 3.53
N ARG A 51 0.19 -13.10 2.73
CA ARG A 51 0.89 -14.34 3.07
C ARG A 51 2.37 -14.11 3.31
N TYR A 52 3.03 -13.32 2.45
CA TYR A 52 4.43 -12.97 2.62
C TYR A 52 4.68 -12.20 3.92
N LEU A 53 3.87 -11.18 4.22
CA LEU A 53 3.96 -10.43 5.48
C LEU A 53 3.78 -11.37 6.68
N SER A 54 2.71 -12.16 6.69
CA SER A 54 2.41 -13.11 7.78
C SER A 54 3.48 -14.19 7.99
N ALA A 55 4.29 -14.49 6.97
CA ALA A 55 5.40 -15.43 7.06
C ALA A 55 6.65 -14.81 7.73
N ILE A 56 6.70 -13.49 7.94
CA ILE A 56 7.77 -12.85 8.71
C ILE A 56 7.69 -13.40 10.14
N PRO A 57 8.70 -14.17 10.60
CA PRO A 57 8.60 -14.93 11.84
C PRO A 57 8.56 -13.97 13.03
N ASP A 58 7.37 -13.77 13.58
CA ASP A 58 7.19 -13.13 14.88
C ASP A 58 6.03 -13.79 15.66
N PRO A 59 6.34 -14.68 16.63
CA PRO A 59 5.36 -15.52 17.31
C PRO A 59 4.40 -14.77 18.25
N CYS A 60 4.49 -13.44 18.37
CA CYS A 60 3.69 -12.66 19.32
C CYS A 60 2.74 -11.64 18.68
N ILE A 61 2.60 -11.62 17.35
CA ILE A 61 1.79 -10.60 16.66
C ILE A 61 0.43 -11.17 16.26
N SER A 62 -0.57 -10.90 17.10
CA SER A 62 -1.98 -11.05 16.71
C SER A 62 -2.55 -9.69 16.33
N CYS A 63 -2.90 -9.50 15.06
CA CYS A 63 -3.47 -8.24 14.58
C CYS A 63 -4.95 -8.04 14.94
N THR A 64 -5.62 -9.05 15.52
CA THR A 64 -7.05 -9.03 15.84
C THR A 64 -7.47 -7.96 16.87
N SER A 65 -6.55 -7.40 17.66
CA SER A 65 -6.87 -6.42 18.71
C SER A 65 -6.19 -5.06 18.54
N ILE A 66 -5.37 -4.88 17.51
CA ILE A 66 -4.54 -3.67 17.35
C ILE A 66 -5.27 -2.66 16.45
N LYS A 67 -5.88 -1.64 17.05
CA LYS A 67 -6.51 -0.55 16.30
C LYS A 67 -5.47 0.49 15.88
N PHE A 68 -5.39 0.75 14.58
CA PHE A 68 -4.57 1.83 14.06
C PHE A 68 -5.12 3.19 14.50
N LYS A 69 -4.33 3.96 15.24
CA LYS A 69 -4.67 5.35 15.58
C LYS A 69 -4.22 6.26 14.44
N ARG A 70 -5.19 6.87 13.74
CA ARG A 70 -4.91 7.87 12.70
C ARG A 70 -4.03 8.99 13.28
N PRO A 71 -2.90 9.33 12.65
CA PRO A 71 -2.07 10.44 13.09
C PRO A 71 -2.85 11.75 13.03
N THR A 72 -2.84 12.51 14.12
CA THR A 72 -3.48 13.84 14.22
C THR A 72 -2.62 14.98 13.63
N THR A 73 -1.52 14.65 12.96
CA THR A 73 -0.54 15.66 12.51
C THR A 73 -1.09 16.54 11.39
N SER A 74 -1.10 17.84 11.63
CA SER A 74 -1.46 18.90 10.69
C SER A 74 -0.50 18.97 9.49
N PHE A 75 -1.02 19.41 8.33
CA PHE A 75 -0.27 19.54 7.06
C PHE A 75 1.10 20.23 7.14
N PRO A 76 1.32 21.35 7.87
CA PRO A 76 2.62 22.02 7.89
C PRO A 76 3.73 21.21 8.58
N ILE A 77 3.39 20.41 9.60
CA ILE A 77 4.35 19.52 10.27
C ILE A 77 4.82 18.40 9.32
N ARG A 78 4.00 18.02 8.34
CA ARG A 78 4.32 16.98 7.34
C ARG A 78 5.45 17.41 6.39
N ARG A 79 5.48 18.67 5.95
CA ARG A 79 6.55 19.21 5.07
C ARG A 79 7.90 19.24 5.76
N VAL A 80 7.95 19.63 7.04
CA VAL A 80 9.20 19.66 7.82
C VAL A 80 9.71 18.23 8.04
N ALA A 81 8.82 17.29 8.39
CA ALA A 81 9.18 15.89 8.55
C ALA A 81 9.69 15.22 7.25
N TYR A 82 9.26 15.70 6.08
CA TYR A 82 9.74 15.24 4.77
C TYR A 82 11.24 15.55 4.59
N VAL A 83 11.66 16.76 4.99
CA VAL A 83 13.06 17.19 4.87
C VAL A 83 13.95 16.43 5.85
N PHE A 84 13.52 16.29 7.11
CA PHE A 84 14.35 15.66 8.16
C PHE A 84 14.37 14.12 8.13
N ASN A 85 13.29 13.44 7.71
CA ASN A 85 13.31 11.96 7.62
C ASN A 85 14.02 11.43 6.36
N SER A 86 14.31 12.28 5.37
CA SER A 86 15.04 11.88 4.17
C SER A 86 16.46 11.37 4.45
N PHE A 87 17.00 11.65 5.65
CA PHE A 87 18.34 11.23 6.08
C PHE A 87 18.38 9.94 6.92
N LEU A 88 17.28 9.52 7.55
CA LEU A 88 17.26 8.37 8.45
C LEU A 88 16.29 7.31 7.93
N PHE A 89 16.81 6.47 7.05
CA PHE A 89 16.11 5.31 6.51
C PHE A 89 15.68 4.36 7.63
N LYS A 90 14.40 4.00 7.66
CA LYS A 90 13.80 3.13 8.67
C LYS A 90 13.12 1.92 8.00
N PRO A 91 13.85 0.82 7.74
CA PRO A 91 13.34 -0.43 7.15
C PRO A 91 12.47 -1.20 8.16
N PHE A 92 11.52 -0.54 8.81
CA PHE A 92 10.64 -1.20 9.76
C PHE A 92 9.25 -0.61 9.72
N LEU A 93 8.26 -1.46 9.98
CA LEU A 93 6.93 -1.06 10.41
C LEU A 93 6.86 -1.24 11.92
N ASN A 94 6.25 -0.29 12.63
CA ASN A 94 5.84 -0.58 14.00
C ASN A 94 4.63 -1.54 13.96
N ILE A 95 4.33 -2.21 15.08
CA ILE A 95 3.28 -3.25 15.12
C ILE A 95 1.89 -2.74 14.67
N GLU A 96 1.55 -1.49 14.96
CA GLU A 96 0.28 -0.88 14.52
C GLU A 96 0.28 -0.66 13.00
N GLU A 97 1.39 -0.15 12.44
CA GLU A 97 1.55 0.06 11.00
C GLU A 97 1.49 -1.28 10.24
N TYR A 98 2.11 -2.31 10.79
CA TYR A 98 2.14 -3.65 10.22
C TYR A 98 0.75 -4.29 10.21
N CYS A 99 0.04 -4.27 11.35
CA CYS A 99 -1.30 -4.83 11.42
C CYS A 99 -2.29 -4.07 10.54
N HIS A 100 -2.16 -2.73 10.49
CA HIS A 100 -2.96 -1.93 9.57
C HIS A 100 -2.66 -2.23 8.10
N THR A 101 -1.39 -2.51 7.76
CA THR A 101 -0.98 -2.92 6.41
C THR A 101 -1.68 -4.23 6.00
N ILE A 102 -1.66 -5.24 6.87
CA ILE A 102 -2.34 -6.52 6.64
C ILE A 102 -3.85 -6.33 6.51
N GLU A 103 -4.45 -5.49 7.36
CA GLU A 103 -5.87 -5.17 7.33
C GLU A 103 -6.26 -4.53 5.98
N LEU A 104 -5.51 -3.52 5.52
CA LEU A 104 -5.76 -2.85 4.24
C LEU A 104 -5.61 -3.81 3.06
N LEU A 105 -4.59 -4.67 3.05
CA LEU A 105 -4.40 -5.67 2.00
C LEU A 105 -5.53 -6.70 1.97
N SER A 106 -6.03 -7.10 3.14
CA SER A 106 -7.16 -8.04 3.25
C SER A 106 -8.45 -7.40 2.73
N GLN A 107 -8.72 -6.14 3.07
CA GLN A 107 -9.87 -5.41 2.52
C GLN A 107 -9.75 -5.22 1.00
N LEU A 108 -8.54 -4.92 0.51
CA LEU A 108 -8.25 -4.81 -0.91
C LEU A 108 -8.50 -6.13 -1.66
N ASP A 109 -8.13 -7.27 -1.06
CA ASP A 109 -8.39 -8.60 -1.62
C ASP A 109 -9.89 -8.84 -1.81
N VAL A 110 -10.72 -8.50 -0.81
CA VAL A 110 -12.19 -8.63 -0.92
C VAL A 110 -12.74 -7.76 -2.05
N VAL A 111 -12.25 -6.53 -2.20
CA VAL A 111 -12.65 -5.62 -3.29
C VAL A 111 -12.29 -6.19 -4.65
N ILE A 112 -11.05 -6.63 -4.83
CA ILE A 112 -10.54 -7.12 -6.13
C ILE A 112 -11.21 -8.43 -6.55
N GLN A 113 -11.49 -9.32 -5.60
CA GLN A 113 -12.14 -10.59 -5.91
C GLN A 113 -13.60 -10.42 -6.35
N GLY A 114 -14.21 -9.24 -6.17
CA GLY A 114 -15.58 -8.96 -6.61
C GLY A 114 -16.63 -9.89 -5.97
N LYS A 115 -16.27 -10.64 -4.94
CA LYS A 115 -17.10 -11.68 -4.31
C LYS A 115 -18.25 -11.09 -3.50
N VAL A 116 -18.21 -9.79 -3.21
CA VAL A 116 -19.19 -9.08 -2.39
C VAL A 116 -19.50 -7.74 -3.05
N ASN A 117 -20.78 -7.38 -3.09
CA ASN A 117 -21.20 -6.05 -3.53
C ASN A 117 -20.87 -5.05 -2.42
N ILE A 118 -19.66 -4.46 -2.47
CA ILE A 118 -19.15 -3.58 -1.42
C ILE A 118 -19.82 -2.20 -1.54
N PRO A 119 -20.46 -1.68 -0.49
CA PRO A 119 -21.04 -0.35 -0.51
C PRO A 119 -20.01 0.74 -0.86
N ASN A 120 -20.40 1.71 -1.68
CA ASN A 120 -19.57 2.85 -2.07
C ASN A 120 -18.91 3.59 -0.89
N ALA A 121 -19.61 3.67 0.26
CA ALA A 121 -19.08 4.27 1.47
C ALA A 121 -17.89 3.49 2.06
N GLN A 122 -17.94 2.15 2.01
CA GLN A 122 -16.85 1.30 2.47
C GLN A 122 -15.66 1.38 1.51
N LEU A 123 -15.92 1.40 0.20
CA LEU A 123 -14.87 1.59 -0.81
C LEU A 123 -14.17 2.95 -0.66
N SER A 124 -14.94 4.02 -0.49
CA SER A 124 -14.42 5.37 -0.25
C SER A 124 -13.56 5.42 1.02
N LYS A 125 -13.99 4.74 2.09
CA LYS A 125 -13.22 4.63 3.32
C LYS A 125 -11.89 3.91 3.09
N LEU A 126 -11.89 2.77 2.38
CA LEU A 126 -10.67 2.04 2.04
C LEU A 126 -9.69 2.91 1.24
N VAL A 127 -10.18 3.63 0.22
CA VAL A 127 -9.36 4.54 -0.59
C VAL A 127 -8.73 5.63 0.29
N GLN A 128 -9.49 6.22 1.22
CA GLN A 128 -8.96 7.20 2.16
C GLN A 128 -7.91 6.61 3.09
N ASP A 129 -8.14 5.40 3.62
CA ASP A 129 -7.19 4.75 4.53
C ASP A 129 -5.90 4.34 3.79
N ILE A 130 -5.98 3.85 2.55
CA ILE A 130 -4.82 3.61 1.69
C ILE A 130 -4.08 4.91 1.39
N PHE A 131 -4.80 6.00 1.05
CA PHE A 131 -4.17 7.31 0.81
C PHE A 131 -3.41 7.79 2.05
N LEU A 132 -4.01 7.67 3.23
CA LEU A 132 -3.37 8.00 4.49
C LEU A 132 -2.14 7.12 4.75
N TRP A 133 -2.23 5.82 4.48
CA TRP A 133 -1.09 4.91 4.57
C TRP A 133 0.06 5.39 3.68
N ILE A 134 -0.24 5.72 2.42
CA ILE A 134 0.77 6.22 1.47
C ILE A 134 1.37 7.53 1.98
N ASP A 135 0.55 8.50 2.38
CA ASP A 135 1.04 9.82 2.79
C ASP A 135 1.86 9.75 4.09
N ILE A 136 1.46 8.91 5.05
CA ILE A 136 2.10 8.82 6.37
C ILE A 136 3.33 7.92 6.34
N PHE A 137 3.26 6.74 5.71
CA PHE A 137 4.32 5.74 5.74
C PHE A 137 5.35 5.92 4.64
N THR A 138 4.91 6.28 3.44
CA THR A 138 5.82 6.37 2.28
C THR A 138 6.77 7.57 2.42
N ILE A 139 6.26 8.72 2.87
CA ILE A 139 7.05 9.96 2.98
C ILE A 139 8.21 9.82 3.98
N LYS A 140 8.03 9.05 5.05
CA LYS A 140 9.02 8.97 6.14
C LYS A 140 9.97 7.78 6.03
N LYS A 141 9.68 6.81 5.16
CA LYS A 141 10.40 5.52 5.12
C LYS A 141 10.97 5.16 3.75
N ILE A 142 10.64 5.90 2.68
CA ILE A 142 11.13 5.66 1.33
C ILE A 142 12.09 6.78 0.88
N LYS A 143 13.16 6.42 0.17
CA LYS A 143 14.11 7.38 -0.41
C LYS A 143 13.43 8.20 -1.50
N LYS A 144 13.85 9.46 -1.64
CA LYS A 144 13.28 10.42 -2.61
C LYS A 144 13.30 9.90 -4.06
N GLN A 145 14.35 9.19 -4.47
CA GLN A 145 14.46 8.61 -5.80
C GLN A 145 13.37 7.56 -6.08
N ASP A 146 13.08 6.72 -5.09
CA ASP A 146 12.09 5.65 -5.21
C ASP A 146 10.67 6.22 -5.15
N LEU A 147 10.47 7.32 -4.40
CA LEU A 147 9.20 8.08 -4.43
C LEU A 147 8.85 8.58 -5.83
N HIS A 148 9.84 9.03 -6.62
CA HIS A 148 9.58 9.48 -7.98
C HIS A 148 9.12 8.31 -8.86
N ARG A 149 9.78 7.16 -8.74
CA ARG A 149 9.40 5.94 -9.45
C ARG A 149 7.99 5.47 -9.06
N ILE A 150 7.68 5.41 -7.76
CA ILE A 150 6.35 5.03 -7.22
C ILE A 150 5.22 5.91 -7.78
N LYS A 151 5.45 7.20 -8.01
CA LYS A 151 4.42 8.10 -8.58
C LYS A 151 3.95 7.68 -9.97
N ASN A 152 4.81 7.01 -10.72
CA ASN A 152 4.58 6.57 -12.09
C ASN A 152 4.28 5.07 -12.15
N ILE A 153 3.75 4.47 -11.08
CA ILE A 153 3.35 3.06 -11.09
C ILE A 153 2.21 2.83 -12.10
N GLU A 154 2.24 1.69 -12.79
CA GLU A 154 1.13 1.26 -13.63
C GLU A 154 -0.18 1.13 -12.81
N HIS A 155 -1.33 1.36 -13.41
CA HIS A 155 -2.62 1.23 -12.73
C HIS A 155 -3.78 1.07 -13.71
N HIS A 156 -4.92 0.63 -13.18
CA HIS A 156 -6.14 0.42 -13.97
C HIS A 156 -6.64 1.72 -14.62
N PHE A 157 -7.20 1.62 -15.84
CA PHE A 157 -7.60 2.75 -16.69
C PHE A 157 -6.53 3.84 -16.81
N GLN A 158 -5.28 3.43 -16.97
CA GLN A 158 -4.19 4.34 -17.29
C GLN A 158 -4.23 4.73 -18.77
N ASN A 159 -3.96 6.01 -19.04
CA ASN A 159 -3.71 6.49 -20.39
C ASN A 159 -2.36 5.93 -20.89
N GLU A 160 -2.42 5.18 -21.99
CA GLU A 160 -1.28 4.46 -22.59
C GLU A 160 -0.14 5.39 -23.06
N SER A 161 -0.39 6.67 -23.25
CA SER A 161 0.64 7.65 -23.61
C SER A 161 1.62 7.98 -22.47
N PHE A 162 1.30 7.64 -21.22
CA PHE A 162 2.20 7.85 -20.08
C PHE A 162 3.15 6.67 -19.86
N ILE A 163 4.44 6.97 -19.77
CA ILE A 163 5.47 6.02 -19.34
C ILE A 163 5.24 5.68 -17.86
N THR A 164 5.13 4.39 -17.57
CA THR A 164 4.93 3.89 -16.20
C THR A 164 5.86 2.74 -15.87
N THR A 165 5.99 2.48 -14.57
CA THR A 165 6.75 1.37 -14.03
C THR A 165 5.79 0.21 -13.75
N PRO A 166 5.99 -0.99 -14.32
CA PRO A 166 5.22 -2.17 -13.96
C PRO A 166 5.39 -2.55 -12.49
N THR A 167 4.35 -3.08 -11.86
CA THR A 167 4.41 -3.56 -10.46
C THR A 167 5.43 -4.68 -10.31
N ALA A 168 5.58 -5.53 -11.33
CA ALA A 168 6.58 -6.59 -11.38
C ALA A 168 8.03 -6.08 -11.25
N ASP A 169 8.32 -4.86 -11.71
CA ASP A 169 9.67 -4.30 -11.61
C ASP A 169 10.09 -3.97 -10.17
N TYR A 170 9.14 -3.90 -9.24
CA TYR A 170 9.41 -3.73 -7.81
C TYR A 170 9.68 -5.07 -7.10
N LEU A 171 9.40 -6.20 -7.76
CA LEU A 171 9.55 -7.55 -7.21
C LEU A 171 10.88 -8.22 -7.56
N LYS A 172 11.77 -7.56 -8.32
CA LYS A 172 13.01 -8.20 -8.83
C LYS A 172 13.86 -8.88 -7.76
N ASN A 173 13.79 -8.40 -6.51
CA ASN A 173 14.51 -8.95 -5.36
C ASN A 173 13.57 -9.54 -4.27
N ILE A 174 12.29 -9.79 -4.59
CA ILE A 174 11.26 -10.22 -3.65
C ILE A 174 10.62 -11.50 -4.19
N ASN A 175 10.54 -12.55 -3.36
CA ASN A 175 9.86 -13.79 -3.71
C ASN A 175 8.52 -13.90 -2.97
N LEU A 176 7.40 -13.71 -3.68
CA LEU A 176 6.02 -13.66 -3.16
C LEU A 176 5.25 -14.98 -3.31
#